data_AF-A0A7C6N5S8-F1
#
_entry.id   AF-A0A7C6N5S8-F1
#
_cell.length_a   1.000
_cell.length_b   1.000
_cell.length_c   1.000
_cell.angle_alpha   90.00
_cell.angle_beta   90.00
_cell.angle_gamma   90.00
#
_symmetry.space_group_name_H-M   'P 1'
#
loop_
_entity.id
_entity.type
_entity.pdbx_description
1 polymer ?
#
loop_
_entity_poly.entity_id
_entity_poly.type
_entity_poly.pdbx_seq_one_letter_code
_entity_poly.pdbx_strand_id
1 'polypeptide(L)' 'MIVYCGVGGYASSWWFVLSRVLGYDKVRLYDGSAEEWTKNNDMVKYTWTK' A
#
# COMPACT_ATOMS: atom_id res chain seq x y z
N MET A 1 8.89 -5.97 -1.22
CA MET A 1 7.76 -5.41 -0.44
C MET A 1 7.07 -4.34 -1.27
N ILE A 2 5.73 -4.32 -1.23
CA ILE A 2 4.92 -3.27 -1.86
C ILE A 2 4.19 -2.57 -0.72
N VAL A 3 4.41 -1.27 -0.55
CA VAL A 3 3.70 -0.46 0.44
C VAL A 3 2.53 0.26 -0.23
N TYR A 4 1.39 0.26 0.44
CA TYR A 4 0.14 0.88 0.00
C TYR A 4 -0.67 1.31 1.23
N CYS A 5 -1.65 2.19 1.05
CA CYS A 5 -2.60 2.56 2.10
C CYS A 5 -4.02 2.68 1.52
N GLY A 6 -4.82 3.66 1.97
CA GLY A 6 -6.11 3.97 1.35
C GLY A 6 -5.94 4.68 0.00
N VAL A 7 -5.21 5.81 0.01
CA VAL A 7 -5.10 6.77 -1.10
C VAL A 7 -3.65 7.16 -1.44
N GLY A 8 -2.66 6.34 -1.08
CA GLY A 8 -1.23 6.58 -1.40
C GLY A 8 -0.45 7.45 -0.41
N GLY A 9 -1.10 8.43 0.21
CA GLY A 9 -0.43 9.44 1.07
C GLY A 9 0.51 8.86 2.13
N TYR A 10 -0.01 8.06 3.07
CA TYR A 10 0.80 7.47 4.15
C TYR A 10 1.82 6.43 3.67
N ALA A 11 1.55 5.76 2.54
CA ALA A 11 2.45 4.75 2.01
C ALA A 11 3.74 5.39 1.47
N SER A 12 3.68 6.63 0.99
CA SER A 12 4.84 7.39 0.52
C SER A 12 5.89 7.62 1.62
N SER A 13 5.45 7.95 2.84
CA SER A 13 6.33 8.17 3.99
C SER A 13 7.07 6.88 4.36
N TRP A 14 6.35 5.76 4.38
CA TRP A 14 6.96 4.45 4.63
C TRP A 14 7.93 4.05 3.53
N TRP A 15 7.56 4.24 2.26
CA TRP A 15 8.46 3.99 1.14
C TRP A 15 9.76 4.79 1.28
N PHE A 16 9.68 6.07 1.65
CA PHE A 16 10.87 6.90 1.84
C PHE A 16 11.78 6.36 2.95
N VAL A 17 11.23 6.06 4.13
CA VAL A 17 12.02 5.50 5.24
C VAL A 17 12.66 4.16 4.83
N LEU A 18 11.87 3.27 4.25
CA LEU A 18 12.33 1.93 3.92
C LEU A 18 13.37 1.92 2.80
N SER A 19 13.19 2.73 1.76
CA SER A 19 14.11 2.77 0.61
C SER A 19 15.31 3.69 0.84
N ARG A 20 15.10 4.89 1.41
CA ARG A 20 16.13 5.94 1.48
C ARG A 20 16.87 5.97 2.81
N VAL A 21 16.18 5.71 3.91
CA VAL A 21 16.80 5.74 5.25
C VAL A 21 17.41 4.39 5.59
N LEU A 22 16.67 3.31 5.34
CA LEU A 22 17.10 1.95 5.69
C LEU A 22 17.78 1.19 4.54
N GLY A 23 17.76 1.74 3.32
CA GLY A 23 18.49 1.18 2.19
C GLY A 23 17.91 -0.15 1.66
N TYR A 24 16.61 -0.40 1.82
CA TYR A 24 16.02 -1.61 1.24
C TYR A 24 15.76 -1.47 -0.26
N ASP A 25 16.51 -2.22 -1.06
CA ASP A 25 16.47 -2.13 -2.53
C ASP A 25 15.19 -2.71 -3.17
N LYS A 26 14.47 -3.56 -2.44
CA LYS A 26 13.28 -4.28 -2.95
C LYS A 26 11.96 -3.74 -2.39
N VAL A 27 11.84 -2.41 -2.27
CA VAL A 27 10.63 -1.73 -1.79
C VAL A 27 10.02 -0.86 -2.89
N ARG A 28 8.74 -1.07 -3.19
CA ARG A 28 7.99 -0.31 -4.19
C ARG A 28 6.76 0.32 -3.54
N LEU A 29 6.42 1.53 -3.95
CA LEU A 29 5.19 2.23 -3.57
C LEU A 29 4.11 1.93 -4.62
N TYR A 30 2.93 1.49 -4.16
CA TYR A 30 1.74 1.47 -4.99
C TYR A 30 0.91 2.72 -4.69
N ASP A 31 1.06 3.74 -5.53
CA ASP A 31 0.54 5.08 -5.28
C ASP A 31 -0.99 5.11 -5.26
N GLY A 32 -1.65 4.52 -6.26
CA GLY A 32 -3.11 4.48 -6.30
C GLY A 32 -3.75 3.63 -5.20
N SER A 33 -2.98 2.77 -4.52
CA SER A 33 -3.39 2.16 -3.25
C SER A 33 -4.73 1.40 -3.34
N ALA A 34 -5.46 1.28 -2.23
CA ALA A 34 -6.77 0.64 -2.23
C ALA A 34 -7.78 1.34 -3.16
N GLU A 35 -7.71 2.68 -3.29
CA GLU A 35 -8.61 3.45 -4.16
C GLU A 35 -8.50 3.09 -5.64
N GLU A 36 -7.29 2.90 -6.17
CA GLU A 36 -7.10 2.45 -7.56
C GLU A 36 -7.50 0.99 -7.71
N TRP A 37 -7.17 0.15 -6.74
CA TRP A 37 -7.46 -1.28 -6.79
C TRP A 37 -8.96 -1.56 -6.91
N THR A 38 -9.79 -0.83 -6.16
CA THR A 38 -11.25 -1.00 -6.14
C THR A 38 -11.97 -0.59 -7.42
N LYS A 39 -11.31 0.17 -8.29
CA LYS A 39 -11.89 0.54 -9.60
C LYS A 39 -12.06 -0.67 -10.51
N ASN A 40 -11.22 -1.70 -10.33
CA ASN A 40 -11.18 -2.88 -11.19
C ASN A 40 -11.45 -4.19 -10.43
N ASN A 41 -11.63 -4.14 -9.10
CA ASN A 41 -11.76 -5.34 -8.26
C ASN A 41 -12.74 -5.11 -7.11
N ASP A 42 -13.44 -6.16 -6.72
CA ASP A 42 -14.30 -6.14 -5.53
C ASP A 42 -13.48 -6.27 -4.25
N MET A 43 -13.77 -5.43 -3.26
CA MET A 43 -13.28 -5.60 -1.90
C MET A 43 -14.22 -6.51 -1.12
N VAL A 44 -13.71 -7.68 -0.72
CA VAL A 44 -14.44 -8.56 0.19
C VAL A 44 -14.33 -8.02 1.61
N LYS A 45 -15.46 -7.67 2.21
CA LYS A 45 -15.52 -7.25 3.60
C LYS A 45 -15.13 -8.42 4.50
N TYR A 46 -14.07 -8.24 5.29
CA TYR A 46 -13.72 -9.19 6.33
C TYR A 46 -14.75 -9.14 7.47
N THR A 47 -15.28 -10.29 7.87
CA THR A 47 -16.17 -10.45 9.03
C THR A 47 -15.59 -11.48 9.98
N TRP A 48 -15.52 -11.13 11.27
CA TRP A 48 -14.97 -12.00 12.32
C TRP A 48 -15.82 -13.24 12.61
N THR A 49 -17.09 -13.23 12.20
CA THR A 49 -18.00 -14.37 12.31
C THR A 49 -17.94 -15.22 11.06
N LYS A 50 -17.38 -16.41 11.21
CA LYS A 50 -17.66 -17.58 10.38
C LYS A 50 -18.57 -18.51 11.18
#